data_AF-A0A849DDB1-F1
#
_entry.id   AF-A0A849DDB1-F1
#
_cell.length_a   1.000
_cell.length_b   1.000
_cell.length_c   1.000
_cell.angle_alpha   90.00
_cell.angle_beta   90.00
_cell.angle_gamma   90.00
#
_symmetry.space_group_name_H-M   'P 1'
#
loop_
_entity.id
_entity.type
_entity.pdbx_description
1 polymer ?
#
loop_
_entity_poly.entity_id
_entity_poly.type
_entity_poly.pdbx_seq_one_letter_code
_entity_poly.pdbx_strand_id
1 'polypeptide(L)'
;MKAAVHSESRRMMFSNEIGKFALALSKAQGAMGNVGKGKTGYGYKYSDLASVLDMLRKPFADNELAIVQGHELVKGSNPSVITYSRIIHSSGQWTESALEIPVTAMKGLSPAQTVGVVSTYAKRYLIQAQAGLASEDTDAANPK
;
A
#
# COMPACT_ATOMS: atom_id res chain seq x y z
N MET A 1 23.01 -4.94 27.66
CA MET A 1 22.63 -5.88 26.58
C MET A 1 21.86 -5.08 25.53
N LYS A 2 22.55 -4.58 24.50
CA LYS A 2 21.95 -3.81 23.40
C LYS A 2 21.60 -4.79 22.28
N ALA A 3 20.33 -5.06 22.05
CA ALA A 3 19.86 -5.60 20.78
C ALA A 3 19.49 -4.41 19.88
N ALA A 4 20.16 -4.32 18.75
CA ALA A 4 20.16 -3.19 17.85
C ALA A 4 18.85 -3.08 17.03
N VAL A 5 18.29 -1.86 17.05
CA VAL A 5 17.77 -1.09 15.91
C VAL A 5 17.24 -1.91 14.73
N HIS A 6 15.91 -2.05 14.61
CA HIS A 6 15.26 -2.30 13.31
C HIS A 6 13.97 -1.46 13.20
N SER A 7 14.13 -0.14 13.20
CA SER A 7 13.26 0.72 12.42
C SER A 7 14.13 1.79 11.79
N GLU A 8 14.99 1.37 10.84
CA GLU A 8 15.38 2.36 9.84
C GLU A 8 14.06 2.85 9.22
N SER A 9 13.79 4.15 9.39
CA SER A 9 12.70 4.82 8.71
C SER A 9 12.90 4.57 7.22
N ARG A 10 12.14 3.61 6.66
CA ARG A 10 12.18 3.31 5.24
C ARG A 10 11.51 4.47 4.53
N ARG A 11 12.33 5.38 4.03
CA ARG A 11 11.86 6.54 3.28
C ARG A 11 11.31 6.09 1.94
N MET A 12 10.39 6.88 1.39
CA MET A 12 9.99 6.77 0.00
C MET A 12 11.23 6.92 -0.89
N MET A 13 11.39 6.01 -1.85
CA MET A 13 12.50 5.98 -2.78
C MET A 13 12.04 6.38 -4.17
N PHE A 14 12.96 6.92 -4.97
CA PHE A 14 12.72 7.34 -6.34
C PHE A 14 13.88 6.89 -7.23
N SER A 15 13.62 6.72 -8.53
CA SER A 15 14.68 6.70 -9.53
C SER A 15 15.43 8.03 -9.57
N ASN A 16 16.66 8.02 -10.11
CA ASN A 16 17.50 9.23 -10.24
C ASN A 16 16.81 10.36 -11.02
N GLU A 17 15.96 10.00 -11.98
CA GLU A 17 15.10 10.93 -12.70
C GLU A 17 13.64 10.57 -12.46
N ILE A 18 12.77 11.57 -12.37
CA ILE A 18 11.33 11.38 -12.15
C ILE A 18 10.44 12.17 -13.11
N GLY A 19 10.98 12.92 -14.07
CA GLY A 19 10.20 13.85 -14.89
C GLY A 19 9.07 13.19 -15.70
N LYS A 20 9.35 12.07 -16.38
CA LYS A 20 8.34 11.32 -17.17
C LYS A 20 7.33 10.65 -16.24
N PHE A 21 7.83 10.05 -15.16
CA PHE A 21 6.99 9.44 -14.13
C PHE A 21 6.03 10.46 -13.50
N ALA A 22 6.53 11.63 -13.09
CA ALA A 22 5.74 12.66 -12.43
C ALA A 22 4.66 13.23 -13.35
N LEU A 23 4.97 13.46 -14.63
CA LEU A 23 3.99 13.88 -15.62
C LEU A 23 2.89 12.83 -15.83
N ALA A 24 3.28 11.57 -15.99
CA ALA A 24 2.35 10.45 -16.14
C ALA A 24 1.46 10.29 -14.89
N LEU A 25 2.05 10.33 -13.71
CA LEU A 25 1.33 10.20 -12.43
C LEU A 25 0.34 11.34 -12.25
N SER A 26 0.74 12.58 -12.53
CA SER A 26 -0.14 13.75 -12.45
C SER A 26 -1.37 13.62 -13.36
N LYS A 27 -1.18 13.18 -14.62
CA LYS A 27 -2.29 12.93 -15.55
C LYS A 27 -3.20 11.79 -15.09
N ALA A 28 -2.60 10.69 -14.63
CA ALA A 28 -3.36 9.56 -14.14
C ALA A 28 -4.21 9.94 -12.92
N GLN A 29 -3.63 10.64 -11.93
CA GLN A 29 -4.34 11.12 -10.76
C GLN A 29 -5.48 12.09 -11.13
N GLY A 30 -5.26 12.98 -12.10
CA GLY A 30 -6.30 13.88 -12.60
C GLY A 30 -7.49 13.16 -13.26
N ALA A 31 -7.30 11.93 -13.72
CA ALA A 31 -8.36 11.09 -14.29
C ALA A 31 -9.01 10.12 -13.29
N MET A 32 -8.46 10.01 -12.07
CA MET A 32 -9.03 9.16 -11.03
C MET A 32 -10.19 9.87 -10.33
N GLY A 33 -11.26 9.12 -10.08
CA GLY A 33 -12.35 9.56 -9.20
C GLY A 33 -12.15 9.10 -7.76
N ASN A 34 -13.14 9.39 -6.91
CA ASN A 34 -13.17 8.86 -5.55
C ASN A 34 -13.49 7.36 -5.57
N VAL A 35 -12.75 6.57 -4.79
CA VAL A 35 -13.01 5.13 -4.65
C VAL A 35 -14.29 4.93 -3.82
N GLY A 36 -15.32 4.32 -4.41
CA GLY A 36 -16.59 4.05 -3.72
C GLY A 36 -16.44 3.07 -2.52
N LYS A 37 -17.21 3.31 -1.45
CA LYS A 37 -17.22 2.50 -0.22
C LYS A 37 -18.01 1.20 -0.38
N GLY A 38 -17.32 0.09 -0.67
CA GLY A 38 -17.97 -1.21 -0.89
C GLY A 38 -18.00 -2.17 0.30
N LYS A 39 -17.12 -2.01 1.31
CA LYS A 39 -16.97 -2.97 2.42
C LYS A 39 -17.14 -2.33 3.80
N THR A 40 -17.64 -3.13 4.74
CA THR A 40 -17.75 -2.79 6.17
C THR A 40 -16.88 -3.76 6.97
N GLY A 41 -16.06 -3.26 7.88
CA GLY A 41 -15.28 -4.06 8.83
C GLY A 41 -14.69 -3.17 9.91
N TYR A 42 -14.43 -3.73 11.09
CA TYR A 42 -13.90 -2.98 12.26
C TYR A 42 -14.71 -1.73 12.65
N GLY A 43 -16.02 -1.71 12.36
CA GLY A 43 -16.91 -0.61 12.71
C GLY A 43 -16.95 0.55 11.70
N TYR A 44 -16.19 0.49 10.61
CA TYR A 44 -16.17 1.54 9.58
C TYR A 44 -16.28 0.97 8.16
N LYS A 45 -16.49 1.87 7.18
CA LYS A 45 -16.54 1.54 5.75
C LYS A 45 -15.20 1.83 5.12
N TYR A 46 -14.68 0.89 4.34
CA TYR A 46 -13.41 1.06 3.64
C TYR A 46 -13.51 0.57 2.19
N SER A 47 -12.63 1.10 1.34
CA SER A 47 -12.42 0.59 -0.02
C SER A 47 -11.53 -0.64 0.05
N ASP A 48 -11.97 -1.78 -0.48
CA ASP A 48 -11.10 -2.96 -0.51
C ASP A 48 -10.00 -2.82 -1.57
N LEU A 49 -9.00 -3.71 -1.51
CA LEU A 49 -7.88 -3.67 -2.43
C LEU A 49 -8.33 -3.79 -3.89
N ALA A 50 -9.39 -4.56 -4.17
CA ALA A 50 -9.89 -4.73 -5.54
C ALA A 50 -10.49 -3.42 -6.07
N SER A 51 -11.35 -2.74 -5.30
CA SER A 51 -11.89 -1.42 -5.64
C SER A 51 -10.80 -0.38 -5.88
N VAL A 52 -9.75 -0.38 -5.06
CA VAL A 52 -8.61 0.52 -5.24
C VAL A 52 -7.86 0.20 -6.54
N LEU A 53 -7.57 -1.07 -6.81
CA LEU A 53 -6.90 -1.46 -8.05
C LEU A 53 -7.73 -1.15 -9.30
N ASP A 54 -9.05 -1.34 -9.25
CA ASP A 54 -9.96 -1.02 -10.35
C ASP A 54 -9.94 0.47 -10.72
N MET A 55 -9.87 1.36 -9.73
CA MET A 55 -9.73 2.80 -9.96
C MET A 55 -8.42 3.15 -10.68
N LEU A 56 -7.35 2.40 -10.41
CA LEU A 56 -6.02 2.67 -10.93
C LEU A 56 -5.79 2.08 -12.31
N ARG A 57 -6.37 0.91 -12.60
CA ARG A 57 -6.08 0.11 -13.81
C ARG A 57 -6.11 0.94 -15.10
N LYS A 58 -7.21 1.64 -15.36
CA LYS A 58 -7.36 2.42 -16.60
C LYS A 58 -6.48 3.68 -16.62
N PRO A 59 -6.55 4.60 -15.63
CA PRO A 59 -5.69 5.78 -15.63
C PRO A 59 -4.19 5.48 -15.66
N PHE A 60 -3.75 4.39 -14.99
CA PHE A 60 -2.35 3.99 -15.04
C PHE A 60 -1.97 3.44 -16.40
N ALA A 61 -2.75 2.53 -16.98
CA ALA A 61 -2.47 1.99 -18.31
C ALA A 61 -2.45 3.09 -19.40
N ASP A 62 -3.41 4.03 -19.36
CA ASP A 62 -3.48 5.14 -20.31
C ASP A 62 -2.29 6.10 -20.21
N ASN A 63 -1.55 6.09 -19.08
CA ASN A 63 -0.38 6.93 -18.83
C ASN A 63 0.91 6.12 -18.66
N GLU A 64 0.95 4.89 -19.19
CA GLU A 64 2.16 4.04 -19.18
C GLU A 64 2.72 3.75 -17.77
N LEU A 65 1.84 3.71 -16.77
CA LEU A 65 2.17 3.38 -15.39
C LEU A 65 1.75 1.93 -15.07
N ALA A 66 2.52 1.29 -14.20
CA ALA A 66 2.18 0.00 -13.61
C ALA A 66 2.51 -0.03 -12.13
N ILE A 67 1.86 -0.94 -11.39
CA ILE A 67 2.08 -1.17 -9.97
C ILE A 67 2.76 -2.52 -9.80
N VAL A 68 3.82 -2.57 -9.01
CA VAL A 68 4.49 -3.80 -8.58
C VAL A 68 4.48 -3.85 -7.06
N GLN A 69 3.93 -4.94 -6.50
CA GLN A 69 3.86 -5.13 -5.06
C GLN A 69 4.40 -6.49 -4.65
N GLY A 70 5.32 -6.49 -3.69
CA GLY A 70 5.95 -7.68 -3.13
C GLY A 70 5.89 -7.67 -1.61
N HIS A 71 6.19 -8.80 -0.98
CA HIS A 71 6.30 -8.89 0.47
C HIS A 71 7.45 -9.81 0.88
N GLU A 72 7.97 -9.53 2.07
CA GLU A 72 9.02 -10.28 2.75
C GLU A 72 8.53 -10.63 4.16
N LEU A 73 8.85 -11.84 4.62
CA LEU A 73 8.53 -12.29 5.97
C LEU A 73 9.75 -12.13 6.86
N VAL A 74 9.62 -11.30 7.89
CA VAL A 74 10.62 -11.21 8.96
C VAL A 74 10.30 -12.28 10.00
N LYS A 75 11.26 -13.18 10.19
CA LYS A 75 11.19 -14.25 11.19
C LYS A 75 11.85 -13.79 12.49
N GLY A 76 11.38 -14.30 13.62
CA GLY A 76 11.98 -14.02 14.92
C GLY A 76 10.95 -14.04 16.05
N SER A 77 11.33 -13.52 17.21
CA SER A 77 10.44 -13.36 18.37
C SER A 77 9.28 -12.40 18.10
N ASN A 78 9.48 -11.45 17.20
CA ASN A 78 8.48 -10.49 16.74
C ASN A 78 8.35 -10.60 15.20
N PRO A 79 7.59 -11.58 14.69
CA PRO A 79 7.43 -11.74 13.25
C PRO A 79 6.67 -10.55 12.65
N SER A 80 7.06 -10.12 11.44
CA SER A 80 6.40 -9.05 10.70
C SER A 80 6.35 -9.37 9.20
N VAL A 81 5.47 -8.67 8.48
CA VAL A 81 5.47 -8.64 7.02
C VAL A 81 5.93 -7.27 6.58
N ILE A 82 7.00 -7.23 5.78
CA ILE A 82 7.39 -6.03 5.05
C ILE A 82 6.75 -6.11 3.68
N THR A 83 5.97 -5.10 3.31
CA THR A 83 5.39 -4.97 1.97
C THR A 83 6.08 -3.85 1.24
N TYR A 84 6.44 -4.08 -0.01
CA TYR A 84 7.00 -3.09 -0.92
C TYR A 84 5.97 -2.79 -2.01
N SER A 85 5.84 -1.52 -2.37
CA SER A 85 4.94 -1.05 -3.42
C SER A 85 5.65 -0.04 -4.30
N ARG A 86 5.74 -0.33 -5.59
CA ARG A 86 6.38 0.51 -6.59
C ARG A 86 5.39 0.90 -7.67
N ILE A 87 5.33 2.18 -8.00
CA ILE A 87 4.71 2.65 -9.25
C ILE A 87 5.84 2.89 -10.24
N ILE A 88 5.78 2.23 -11.39
CA ILE A 88 6.78 2.30 -12.46
C ILE A 88 6.17 2.90 -13.72
N HIS A 89 6.93 3.70 -14.44
CA HIS A 89 6.60 4.23 -15.76
C HIS A 89 7.36 3.46 -16.85
N SER A 90 6.83 3.38 -18.08
CA SER A 90 7.48 2.68 -19.21
C SER A 90 8.91 3.16 -19.50
N SER A 91 9.24 4.40 -19.13
CA SER A 91 10.60 4.94 -19.24
C SER A 91 11.61 4.38 -18.22
N GLY A 92 11.20 3.50 -17.32
CA GLY A 92 12.03 2.99 -16.23
C GLY A 92 12.15 3.92 -15.02
N GLN A 93 11.41 5.03 -14.99
CA GLN A 93 11.34 5.92 -13.82
C GLN A 93 10.28 5.42 -12.84
N TRP A 94 10.50 5.59 -11.54
CA TRP A 94 9.65 4.96 -10.52
C TRP A 94 9.70 5.66 -9.16
N THR A 95 8.71 5.33 -8.33
CA THR A 95 8.75 5.55 -6.88
C THR A 95 8.41 4.26 -6.13
N GLU A 96 9.06 4.03 -4.99
CA GLU A 96 8.83 2.88 -4.12
C GLU A 96 8.57 3.32 -2.69
N SER A 97 7.71 2.61 -2.00
CA SER A 97 7.46 2.76 -0.58
C SER A 97 7.34 1.39 0.06
N ALA A 98 7.67 1.32 1.34
CA ALA A 98 7.59 0.10 2.12
C ALA A 98 6.81 0.31 3.41
N LEU A 99 6.07 -0.70 3.82
CA LEU A 99 5.33 -0.72 5.08
C LEU A 99 5.58 -2.05 5.78
N GLU A 100 6.02 -1.98 7.03
CA GLU A 100 6.23 -3.15 7.87
C GLU A 100 5.10 -3.24 8.90
N ILE A 101 4.44 -4.40 8.95
CA ILE A 101 3.34 -4.64 9.88
C ILE A 101 3.64 -5.90 10.69
N PRO A 102 3.64 -5.83 12.04
CA PRO A 102 3.77 -7.01 12.89
C PRO A 102 2.69 -8.06 12.62
N VAL A 103 3.07 -9.33 12.63
CA VAL A 103 2.15 -10.45 12.51
C VAL A 103 1.69 -10.84 13.92
N THR A 104 0.49 -10.45 14.29
CA THR A 104 -0.16 -10.87 15.53
C THR A 104 -1.16 -11.99 15.27
N ALA A 105 -1.23 -12.96 16.18
CA ALA A 105 -2.17 -14.08 16.05
C ALA A 105 -3.62 -13.55 16.04
N MET A 106 -4.37 -13.92 14.99
CA MET A 106 -5.78 -13.55 14.84
C MET A 106 -6.66 -14.76 15.14
N LYS A 107 -7.67 -14.58 15.99
CA LYS A 107 -8.57 -15.67 16.38
C LYS A 107 -9.25 -16.27 15.14
N GLY A 108 -9.14 -17.59 14.97
CA GLY A 108 -9.78 -18.32 13.88
C GLY A 108 -9.03 -18.31 12.55
N LEU A 109 -7.80 -17.76 12.49
CA LEU A 109 -6.95 -17.78 11.30
C LEU A 109 -5.68 -18.59 11.56
N SER A 110 -5.24 -19.35 10.55
CA SER A 110 -3.91 -19.95 10.55
C SER A 110 -2.81 -18.89 10.37
N PRO A 111 -1.55 -19.18 10.74
CA PRO A 111 -0.44 -18.24 10.52
C PRO A 111 -0.33 -17.77 9.06
N ALA A 112 -0.53 -18.66 8.09
CA ALA A 112 -0.51 -18.32 6.67
C ALA A 112 -1.66 -17.37 6.27
N GLN A 113 -2.86 -17.58 6.84
CA GLN A 113 -4.00 -16.70 6.59
C GLN A 113 -3.80 -15.32 7.23
N THR A 114 -3.23 -15.26 8.44
CA THR A 114 -2.87 -14.00 9.09
C THR A 114 -1.91 -13.18 8.24
N VAL A 115 -0.86 -13.82 7.69
CA VAL A 115 0.06 -13.16 6.74
C VAL A 115 -0.68 -12.61 5.52
N GLY A 116 -1.64 -13.36 4.98
CA GLY A 116 -2.47 -12.91 3.85
C GLY A 116 -3.30 -11.67 4.16
N VAL A 117 -3.92 -11.61 5.35
CA VAL A 117 -4.69 -10.44 5.82
C VAL A 117 -3.78 -9.22 5.96
N VAL A 118 -2.64 -9.38 6.65
CA VAL A 118 -1.66 -8.31 6.87
C VAL A 118 -1.11 -7.78 5.54
N SER A 119 -0.75 -8.69 4.62
CA SER A 119 -0.22 -8.32 3.30
C SER A 119 -1.25 -7.55 2.46
N THR A 120 -2.51 -7.97 2.49
CA THR A 120 -3.60 -7.30 1.75
C THR A 120 -3.82 -5.89 2.29
N TYR A 121 -3.78 -5.73 3.62
CA TYR A 121 -3.93 -4.44 4.28
C TYR A 121 -2.75 -3.51 3.93
N ALA A 122 -1.51 -3.98 4.03
CA ALA A 122 -0.33 -3.20 3.72
C ALA A 122 -0.30 -2.72 2.26
N LYS A 123 -0.59 -3.61 1.31
CA LYS A 123 -0.66 -3.29 -0.13
C LYS A 123 -1.64 -2.15 -0.42
N ARG A 124 -2.81 -2.21 0.22
CA ARG A 124 -3.85 -1.21 0.06
C ARG A 124 -3.41 0.17 0.57
N TYR A 125 -2.87 0.23 1.79
CA TYR A 125 -2.42 1.50 2.39
C TYR A 125 -1.31 2.14 1.56
N LEU A 126 -0.33 1.33 1.13
CA LEU A 126 0.77 1.81 0.30
C LEU A 126 0.26 2.39 -1.03
N ILE A 127 -0.59 1.66 -1.76
CA ILE A 127 -1.03 2.16 -3.06
C ILE A 127 -1.98 3.36 -2.95
N GLN A 128 -2.83 3.41 -1.92
CA GLN A 128 -3.67 4.58 -1.67
C GLN A 128 -2.82 5.82 -1.39
N ALA A 129 -1.81 5.69 -0.54
CA ALA A 129 -0.87 6.78 -0.25
C ALA A 129 -0.10 7.22 -1.50
N GLN A 130 0.47 6.29 -2.27
CA GLN A 130 1.27 6.62 -3.45
C GLN A 130 0.45 7.21 -4.59
N ALA A 131 -0.79 6.73 -4.78
CA ALA A 131 -1.68 7.21 -5.83
C ALA A 131 -2.52 8.44 -5.41
N GLY A 132 -2.40 8.91 -4.16
CA GLY A 132 -3.18 10.05 -3.67
C GLY A 132 -4.68 9.76 -3.55
N LEU A 133 -5.05 8.49 -3.36
CA LEU A 133 -6.43 8.09 -3.16
C LEU A 133 -6.78 8.18 -1.68
N ALA A 134 -7.66 9.11 -1.32
CA ALA A 134 -8.19 9.16 0.03
C ALA A 134 -9.02 7.90 0.32
N SER A 135 -8.75 7.22 1.43
CA SER A 135 -9.83 6.55 2.15
C SER A 135 -10.61 7.64 2.88
N GLU A 136 -11.92 7.74 2.65
CA GLU A 136 -12.79 8.47 3.57
C GLU A 136 -12.90 7.66 4.86
N ASP A 137 -11.82 7.70 5.64
CA ASP A 137 -11.67 6.93 6.87
C ASP A 137 -12.22 7.71 8.05
N THR A 138 -13.24 7.14 8.68
CA THR A 138 -13.58 7.45 10.07
C THR A 138 -12.64 6.71 11.02
N ASP A 139 -11.40 6.40 10.64
CA ASP A 139 -10.38 5.73 11.48
C ASP A 139 -10.09 6.51 12.78
N ALA A 140 -10.46 7.79 12.85
CA ALA A 140 -10.34 8.65 14.04
C ALA A 140 -11.66 8.86 14.82
N ALA A 141 -12.79 8.26 14.41
CA ALA A 141 -14.08 8.50 15.05
C ALA A 141 -14.48 7.36 16.03
N ASN A 142 -13.75 7.25 17.13
CA ASN A 142 -14.24 7.13 18.52
C ASN A 142 -13.19 6.47 19.42
N PRO A 143 -12.50 7.24 20.30
CA PRO A 143 -11.99 6.64 21.52
C PRO A 143 -13.21 6.26 22.38
N LYS A 144 -13.44 4.96 22.58
CA LYS A 144 -14.14 4.49 23.78
C LYS A 144 -13.11 4.02 24.78
#